data_AF-A0A858RF78-F1
#
_entry.id   AF-A0A858RF78-F1
#
_cell.length_a   1.000
_cell.length_b   1.000
_cell.length_c   1.000
_cell.angle_alpha   90.00
_cell.angle_beta   90.00
_cell.angle_gamma   90.00
#
_symmetry.space_group_name_H-M   'P 1'
#
loop_
_entity.id
_entity.type
_entity.pdbx_description
1 polymer ?
#
loop_
_entity_poly.entity_id
_entity_poly.type
_entity_poly.pdbx_seq_one_letter_code
_entity_poly.pdbx_strand_id
1 'polypeptide(L)'
;MMKLASKSENQQLEASGPRPSDDLTIADHLRLWLQSCMEGESVYSDGEHEAFRVPEHKAAAFIEEFGPLHPGDYQAEHKRDWRDDFRALAA
;
A
#
# COMPACT_ATOMS: atom_id res chain seq x y z
N MET A 1 12.14 42.94 39.62
CA MET A 1 12.86 41.93 38.81
C MET A 1 12.02 41.65 37.56
N MET A 2 12.55 41.94 36.38
CA MET A 2 11.93 41.64 35.08
C MET A 2 12.35 40.25 34.61
N LYS A 3 11.40 39.45 34.07
CA LYS A 3 11.55 38.33 33.11
C LYS A 3 10.16 38.14 32.46
N LEU A 4 9.83 38.84 31.38
CA LEU A 4 9.87 38.38 29.97
C LEU A 4 9.51 36.90 29.72
N ALA A 5 8.33 36.75 29.10
CA ALA A 5 7.90 35.85 28.02
C ALA A 5 8.52 34.45 27.88
N SER A 6 7.67 33.44 27.62
CA SER A 6 7.41 32.98 26.24
C SER A 6 6.49 31.76 26.19
N LYS A 7 5.66 31.75 25.13
CA LYS A 7 4.82 30.66 24.62
C LYS A 7 5.42 29.27 24.81
N SER A 8 4.54 28.29 25.08
CA SER A 8 4.73 26.93 24.57
C SER A 8 3.52 26.56 23.74
N GLU A 9 3.45 27.15 22.55
CA GLU A 9 2.96 26.43 21.37
C GLU A 9 4.00 25.34 21.09
N ASN A 10 3.62 24.09 21.30
CA ASN A 10 4.11 23.04 20.43
C ASN A 10 2.92 22.11 20.22
N GLN A 11 2.18 22.41 19.16
CA GLN A 11 1.37 21.44 18.46
C GLN A 11 2.30 20.26 18.20
N GLN A 12 2.09 19.12 18.86
CA GLN A 12 2.51 17.84 18.32
C GLN A 12 1.70 17.63 17.04
N LEU A 13 2.11 18.32 15.96
CA LEU A 13 2.12 17.68 14.66
C LEU A 13 3.13 16.55 14.82
N GLU A 14 2.62 15.39 15.24
CA GLU A 14 3.26 14.11 14.98
C GLU A 14 3.49 14.11 13.46
N ALA A 15 4.69 14.53 13.05
CA ALA A 15 5.19 14.30 11.72
C ALA A 15 5.17 12.78 11.59
N SER A 16 4.12 12.28 10.97
CA SER A 16 4.06 10.95 10.41
C SER A 16 5.08 10.96 9.29
N GLY A 17 6.36 10.88 9.65
CA GLY A 17 7.42 10.57 8.72
C GLY A 17 7.02 9.24 8.08
N PRO A 18 7.21 9.08 6.76
CA PRO A 18 6.85 7.85 6.07
C PRO A 18 7.50 6.70 6.83
N ARG A 19 6.70 5.71 7.27
CA ARG A 19 7.27 4.48 7.80
C ARG A 19 8.12 3.88 6.66
N PRO A 20 9.17 3.09 6.93
CA PRO A 20 9.90 2.42 5.85
C PRO A 20 9.01 1.52 4.96
N SER A 21 7.78 1.23 5.39
CA SER A 21 6.72 0.59 4.60
C SER A 21 5.84 1.55 3.77
N ASP A 22 5.91 2.87 4.01
CA ASP A 22 5.19 3.92 3.24
C ASP A 22 5.86 4.24 1.90
N ASP A 23 7.14 3.86 1.70
CA ASP A 23 7.88 4.13 0.45
C ASP A 23 7.79 2.96 -0.55
N LEU A 24 7.06 1.89 -0.21
CA LEU A 24 6.86 0.79 -1.15
C LEU A 24 5.83 1.16 -2.19
N THR A 25 6.12 0.80 -3.44
CA THR A 25 5.13 0.84 -4.51
C THR A 25 4.15 -0.31 -4.35
N ILE A 26 2.99 -0.22 -5.02
CA ILE A 26 2.02 -1.31 -5.07
C ILE A 26 2.68 -2.60 -5.60
N ALA A 27 3.55 -2.50 -6.62
CA ALA A 27 4.29 -3.65 -7.14
C ALA A 27 5.19 -4.29 -6.08
N ASP A 28 5.85 -3.49 -5.24
CA ASP A 28 6.70 -4.01 -4.17
C ASP A 28 5.89 -4.69 -3.08
N HIS A 29 4.74 -4.12 -2.69
CA HIS A 29 3.80 -4.80 -1.80
C HIS A 29 3.33 -6.15 -2.36
N LEU A 30 2.93 -6.19 -3.63
CA LEU A 30 2.48 -7.42 -4.28
C LEU A 30 3.59 -8.48 -4.37
N ARG A 31 4.85 -8.07 -4.57
CA ARG A 31 6.01 -8.97 -4.51
C ARG A 31 6.20 -9.56 -3.11
N LEU A 32 6.01 -8.77 -2.06
CA LEU A 32 6.08 -9.25 -0.68
C LEU A 32 4.93 -10.21 -0.34
N TRP A 33 3.76 -10.00 -0.95
CA TRP A 33 2.58 -10.85 -0.74
C TRP A 33 2.63 -12.16 -1.53
N LEU A 34 3.35 -12.19 -2.65
CA LEU A 34 3.42 -13.34 -3.54
C LEU A 34 4.01 -14.57 -2.83
N GLN A 35 3.20 -15.61 -2.66
CA GLN A 35 3.59 -16.88 -2.03
C GLN A 35 4.04 -17.91 -3.06
N SER A 36 3.34 -17.98 -4.20
CA SER A 36 3.59 -18.98 -5.24
C SER A 36 3.01 -18.53 -6.58
N CYS A 37 3.66 -18.91 -7.67
CA CYS A 37 3.09 -18.87 -9.01
C CYS A 37 2.86 -20.30 -9.49
N MET A 38 1.61 -20.63 -9.81
CA MET A 38 1.20 -21.89 -10.44
C MET A 38 0.77 -21.61 -11.88
N GLU A 39 0.64 -22.64 -12.73
CA GLU A 39 0.32 -22.45 -14.16
C GLU A 39 -0.93 -21.57 -14.39
N GLY A 40 -0.70 -20.30 -14.71
CA GLY A 40 -1.74 -19.30 -15.00
C GLY A 40 -2.32 -18.55 -13.79
N GLU A 41 -1.88 -18.83 -12.56
CA GLU A 41 -2.39 -18.19 -11.34
C GLU A 41 -1.26 -17.85 -10.35
N SER A 42 -1.37 -16.68 -9.72
CA SER A 42 -0.48 -16.24 -8.65
C SER A 42 -1.23 -16.23 -7.32
N VAL A 43 -0.61 -16.80 -6.28
CA VAL A 43 -1.15 -16.86 -4.93
C VAL A 43 -0.52 -15.74 -4.10
N TYR A 44 -1.36 -14.88 -3.54
CA TYR A 44 -0.96 -13.74 -2.71
C TYR A 44 -1.50 -13.89 -1.29
N SER A 45 -0.72 -13.44 -0.31
CA SER A 45 -1.13 -13.32 1.09
C SER A 45 -0.73 -11.96 1.62
N ASP A 46 -1.71 -11.18 2.06
CA ASP A 46 -1.49 -9.86 2.67
C ASP A 46 -1.13 -9.95 4.16
N GLY A 47 -1.17 -11.14 4.75
CA GLY A 47 -0.94 -11.38 6.17
C GLY A 47 -2.11 -10.97 7.08
N GLU A 48 -3.14 -10.34 6.53
CA GLU A 48 -4.37 -9.95 7.24
C GLU A 48 -5.51 -10.93 6.96
N HIS A 49 -5.53 -11.51 5.76
CA HIS A 49 -6.56 -12.41 5.28
C HIS A 49 -6.00 -13.76 4.82
N GLU A 50 -6.91 -14.71 4.55
CA GLU A 50 -6.56 -15.96 3.88
C GLU A 50 -5.96 -15.66 2.49
N ALA A 51 -4.93 -16.42 2.13
CA ALA A 51 -4.27 -16.29 0.84
C ALA A 51 -5.28 -16.47 -0.30
N PHE A 52 -5.19 -15.61 -1.31
CA PHE A 52 -6.11 -15.58 -2.45
C PHE A 52 -5.35 -15.78 -3.75
N ARG A 53 -6.07 -16.26 -4.78
CA ARG A 53 -5.50 -16.58 -6.08
C ARG A 53 -5.97 -15.56 -7.10
N VAL A 54 -5.04 -15.00 -7.86
CA VAL A 54 -5.32 -14.07 -8.94
C VAL A 54 -4.78 -14.65 -10.24
N PRO A 55 -5.58 -14.72 -11.33
CA PRO A 55 -5.07 -15.12 -12.64
C PRO A 55 -3.86 -14.26 -13.04
N GLU A 56 -2.79 -14.89 -13.50
CA GLU A 56 -1.49 -14.24 -13.75
C GLU A 56 -1.63 -13.03 -14.68
N HIS A 57 -2.42 -13.16 -15.74
CA HIS A 57 -2.68 -12.07 -16.68
C HIS A 57 -3.40 -10.86 -16.05
N LYS A 58 -4.31 -11.08 -15.09
CA LYS A 58 -4.99 -9.99 -14.36
C LYS A 58 -4.04 -9.32 -13.39
N ALA A 59 -3.25 -10.12 -12.67
CA ALA A 59 -2.23 -9.59 -11.76
C ALA A 59 -1.18 -8.76 -12.52
N ALA A 60 -0.72 -9.25 -13.67
CA ALA A 60 0.22 -8.55 -14.55
C ALA A 60 -0.35 -7.23 -15.06
N ALA A 61 -1.59 -7.21 -15.56
CA ALA A 61 -2.26 -5.99 -16.02
C ALA A 61 -2.39 -4.94 -14.89
N PHE A 62 -2.76 -5.38 -13.69
CA PHE A 62 -2.85 -4.48 -12.54
C PHE A 62 -1.48 -3.93 -12.11
N ILE A 63 -0.44 -4.76 -12.11
CA ILE A 63 0.93 -4.35 -11.78
C ILE A 63 1.49 -3.40 -12.85
N GLU A 64 1.17 -3.61 -14.13
CA GLU A 64 1.60 -2.71 -15.20
C GLU A 64 0.96 -1.32 -15.06
N GLU A 65 -0.35 -1.27 -14.76
CA GLU A 65 -1.11 -0.02 -14.67
C GLU A 65 -0.85 0.74 -13.36
N PHE A 66 -0.85 0.04 -12.22
CA PHE A 66 -0.82 0.66 -10.89
C PHE A 66 0.41 0.30 -10.06
N GLY A 67 1.18 -0.70 -10.48
CA GLY A 67 2.33 -1.17 -9.73
C GLY A 67 3.36 -0.08 -9.37
N PRO A 68 3.67 0.90 -10.24
CA PRO A 68 4.60 1.98 -9.90
C PRO A 68 4.06 3.01 -8.90
N LEU A 69 2.76 3.03 -8.62
CA LEU A 69 2.15 4.01 -7.73
C LEU A 69 2.42 3.66 -6.26
N HIS A 70 2.52 4.68 -5.41
CA HIS A 70 2.40 4.46 -3.98
C HIS A 70 0.94 4.23 -3.58
N PRO A 71 0.67 3.44 -2.52
CA PRO A 71 -0.69 3.25 -2.01
C PRO A 71 -1.46 4.56 -1.76
N GLY A 72 -0.78 5.61 -1.29
CA GLY A 72 -1.37 6.92 -1.05
C GLY A 72 -1.83 7.63 -2.33
N ASP A 73 -1.04 7.54 -3.41
CA ASP A 73 -1.39 8.13 -4.71
C ASP A 73 -2.60 7.41 -5.31
N TYR A 74 -2.59 6.08 -5.28
CA TYR A 74 -3.73 5.27 -5.73
C TYR A 74 -5.00 5.65 -4.96
N GLN A 75 -4.94 5.77 -3.63
CA GLN A 75 -6.08 6.16 -2.82
C GLN A 75 -6.53 7.60 -3.12
N ALA A 76 -5.60 8.52 -3.37
CA ALA A 76 -5.91 9.89 -3.71
C ALA A 76 -6.62 10.00 -5.08
N GLU A 77 -6.21 9.22 -6.07
CA GLU A 77 -6.75 9.23 -7.44
C GLU A 77 -8.06 8.43 -7.55
N HIS A 78 -8.10 7.20 -7.03
CA HIS A 78 -9.21 6.26 -7.22
C HIS A 78 -10.23 6.28 -6.08
N LYS A 79 -9.93 6.98 -4.97
CA LYS A 79 -10.77 7.05 -3.75
C LYS A 79 -11.15 5.67 -3.19
N ARG A 80 -10.29 4.66 -3.43
CA ARG A 80 -10.45 3.25 -3.04
C ARG A 80 -9.12 2.69 -2.55
N ASP A 81 -9.17 1.57 -1.83
CA ASP A 81 -7.97 0.86 -1.40
C ASP A 81 -7.52 -0.11 -2.51
N TRP A 82 -6.25 -0.01 -2.91
CA TRP A 82 -5.67 -0.84 -3.96
C TRP A 82 -5.69 -2.34 -3.59
N ARG A 83 -5.66 -2.68 -2.30
CA ARG A 83 -5.69 -4.06 -1.81
C ARG A 83 -7.04 -4.70 -2.10
N ASP A 84 -8.12 -3.97 -1.85
CA ASP A 84 -9.48 -4.41 -2.17
C ASP A 84 -9.67 -4.56 -3.69
N ASP A 85 -9.22 -3.58 -4.46
CA ASP A 85 -9.30 -3.62 -5.93
C ASP A 85 -8.47 -4.78 -6.52
N PHE A 86 -7.26 -5.03 -5.99
CA PHE A 86 -6.44 -6.17 -6.41
C PHE A 86 -7.08 -7.51 -6.02
N ARG A 87 -7.62 -7.61 -4.80
CA ARG A 87 -8.29 -8.83 -4.34
C ARG A 87 -9.57 -9.11 -5.12
N ALA A 88 -10.28 -8.09 -5.58
CA ALA A 88 -11.43 -8.26 -6.45
C ALA A 88 -11.09 -8.91 -7.81
N LEU A 89 -9.80 -9.00 -8.19
CA LEU A 89 -9.34 -9.75 -9.35
C LEU A 89 -9.32 -11.27 -9.11
N ALA A 90 -9.33 -11.70 -7.84
CA ALA A 90 -9.35 -13.10 -7.47
C ALA A 90 -10.62 -13.78 -8.00
N ALA A 91 -10.45 -14.98 -8.54
CA ALA A 91 -11.51 -15.77 -9.16
C ALA A 91 -12.28 -16.63 -8.14
#